data_AF-A0AAW0RAV3-F1
#
_entry.id   AF-A0AAW0RAV3-F1
#
_cell.length_a   1.000
_cell.length_b   1.000
_cell.length_c   1.000
_cell.angle_alpha   90.00
_cell.angle_beta   90.00
_cell.angle_gamma   90.00
#
_symmetry.space_group_name_H-M   'P 1'
#
loop_
_entity.id
_entity.type
_entity.pdbx_description
1 polymer ?
#
loop_
_entity_poly.entity_id
_entity_poly.type
_entity_poly.pdbx_seq_one_letter_code
_entity_poly.pdbx_strand_id
1 'polypeptide(L)'
;MARSRASVYKAQQYWVYEAHKQEDACDLTRQLNLALPNGSPGGNECDIMYPLHRLVITGKDTSPNLRLLFGPAADVTEPHARARQTVLLNARGGLVDDEAPYIAPRQASRAEQDELRRQLQFGREYRGMLPHCFGGTRDVASEKKRDAVVEIGTRNNASKRLRGHDTGSGYPSPEWMDTSE
;
A
#
# COMPACT_ATOMS: atom_id res chain seq x y z
N MET A 1 -25.50 11.71 -20.07
CA MET A 1 -24.21 11.39 -19.44
C MET A 1 -23.53 10.20 -20.15
N ALA A 2 -23.17 10.33 -21.44
CA ALA A 2 -22.58 9.24 -22.23
C ALA A 2 -21.10 9.51 -22.64
N ARG A 3 -20.53 10.63 -22.17
CA ARG A 3 -19.19 11.08 -22.59
C ARG A 3 -18.04 10.31 -21.94
N SER A 4 -18.24 9.69 -20.76
CA SER A 4 -17.12 9.08 -20.01
C SER A 4 -16.57 7.81 -20.67
N ARG A 5 -17.43 6.87 -21.10
CA ARG A 5 -16.99 5.58 -21.67
C ARG A 5 -16.18 5.73 -22.97
N ALA A 6 -16.63 6.59 -23.88
CA ALA A 6 -15.91 6.84 -25.13
C ALA A 6 -14.55 7.53 -24.88
N SER A 7 -14.46 8.34 -23.82
CA SER A 7 -13.22 9.01 -23.42
C SER A 7 -12.21 8.04 -22.82
N VAL A 8 -12.66 7.15 -21.93
CA VAL A 8 -11.83 6.10 -21.33
C VAL A 8 -11.30 5.13 -22.39
N TYR A 9 -12.13 4.76 -23.37
CA TYR A 9 -11.68 3.92 -24.48
C TYR A 9 -10.56 4.59 -25.30
N LYS A 10 -10.70 5.89 -25.61
CA LYS A 10 -9.63 6.65 -26.29
C LYS A 10 -8.35 6.73 -25.46
N ALA A 11 -8.49 6.93 -24.15
CA ALA A 11 -7.38 6.95 -23.22
C ALA A 11 -6.61 5.61 -23.21
N GLN A 12 -7.35 4.49 -23.20
CA GLN A 12 -6.77 3.16 -23.28
C GLN A 12 -6.11 2.91 -24.64
N GLN A 13 -6.75 3.27 -25.75
CA GLN A 13 -6.14 3.15 -27.07
C GLN A 13 -4.83 3.96 -27.17
N TYR A 14 -4.82 5.17 -26.60
CA TYR A 14 -3.62 5.99 -26.57
C TYR A 14 -2.50 5.32 -25.77
N TRP A 15 -2.81 4.81 -24.56
CA TRP A 15 -1.86 4.06 -23.74
C TRP A 15 -1.27 2.87 -24.50
N VAL A 16 -2.11 2.09 -25.17
CA VAL A 16 -1.69 0.88 -25.90
C VAL A 16 -0.84 1.22 -27.13
N TYR A 17 -1.30 2.17 -27.95
CA TYR A 17 -0.77 2.35 -29.31
C TYR A 17 0.07 3.61 -29.53
N GLU A 18 -0.04 4.62 -28.67
CA GLU A 18 0.60 5.94 -28.90
C GLU A 18 1.61 6.32 -27.82
N ALA A 19 1.38 5.98 -26.56
CA ALA A 19 2.25 6.40 -25.45
C ALA A 19 3.71 5.97 -25.64
N HIS A 20 3.96 4.76 -26.14
CA HIS A 20 5.32 4.25 -26.39
C HIS A 20 6.08 4.99 -27.51
N LYS A 21 5.40 5.83 -28.31
CA LYS A 21 6.05 6.64 -29.36
C LYS A 21 6.61 7.95 -28.82
N GLN A 22 6.21 8.35 -27.61
CA GLN A 22 6.68 9.58 -26.97
C GLN A 22 7.86 9.26 -26.06
N GLU A 23 8.98 9.97 -26.24
CA GLU A 23 10.19 9.78 -25.43
C GLU A 23 9.92 10.10 -23.95
N ASP A 24 9.27 11.23 -23.66
CA ASP A 24 8.88 11.64 -22.30
C ASP A 24 8.01 10.59 -21.59
N ALA A 25 7.10 9.95 -22.33
CA ALA A 25 6.24 8.90 -21.80
C ALA A 25 7.05 7.63 -21.49
N CYS A 26 8.01 7.28 -22.35
CA CYS A 26 8.92 6.16 -22.12
C CYS A 26 9.83 6.39 -20.90
N ASP A 27 10.33 7.61 -20.73
CA ASP A 27 11.12 7.96 -19.55
C ASP A 27 10.30 7.91 -18.27
N LEU A 28 9.05 8.40 -18.33
CA LEU A 28 8.12 8.28 -17.22
C LEU A 28 7.83 6.82 -16.88
N THR A 29 7.55 5.95 -17.85
CA THR A 29 7.29 4.53 -17.58
C THR A 29 8.50 3.80 -17.01
N ARG A 30 9.72 4.09 -17.48
CA ARG A 30 10.96 3.57 -16.87
C ARG A 30 11.10 3.99 -15.40
N GLN A 31 10.86 5.26 -15.10
CA GLN A 31 10.91 5.75 -13.71
C GLN A 31 9.83 5.12 -12.82
N LEU A 32 8.71 4.71 -13.40
CA LEU A 32 7.61 4.04 -12.70
C LEU A 32 7.81 2.51 -12.61
N ASN A 33 8.85 1.97 -13.26
CA ASN A 33 9.06 0.55 -13.47
C ASN A 33 7.80 -0.11 -14.09
N LEU A 34 7.34 0.43 -15.23
CA LEU A 34 6.20 -0.07 -16.00
C LEU A 34 6.64 -0.64 -17.34
N ALA A 35 6.09 -1.80 -17.68
CA ALA A 35 6.14 -2.31 -19.05
C ALA A 35 5.13 -1.56 -19.92
N LEU A 36 5.60 -1.07 -21.07
CA LEU A 36 4.73 -0.51 -22.10
C LEU A 36 4.11 -1.65 -22.93
N PRO A 37 2.82 -1.59 -23.27
CA PRO A 37 2.15 -2.61 -24.09
C PRO A 37 2.65 -2.64 -25.55
N ASN A 38 3.36 -1.60 -26.02
CA ASN A 38 3.99 -1.53 -27.35
C ASN A 38 3.06 -1.92 -28.53
N GLY A 39 1.78 -1.54 -28.44
CA GLY A 39 0.77 -1.85 -29.46
C GLY A 39 0.16 -3.26 -29.37
N SER A 40 0.57 -4.09 -28.41
CA SER A 40 -0.13 -5.32 -28.08
C SER A 40 -1.36 -4.98 -27.23
N PRO A 41 -2.59 -5.35 -27.63
CA PRO A 41 -3.79 -5.16 -26.82
C PRO A 41 -4.03 -6.28 -25.79
N GLY A 42 -3.16 -7.28 -25.73
CA GLY A 42 -3.26 -8.41 -24.80
C GLY A 42 -2.35 -8.25 -23.59
N GLY A 43 -2.82 -8.69 -22.41
CA GLY A 43 -2.08 -8.66 -21.15
C GLY A 43 -2.68 -7.71 -20.12
N ASN A 44 -2.20 -7.81 -18.88
CA ASN A 44 -2.64 -6.94 -17.78
C ASN A 44 -2.14 -5.50 -17.98
N GLU A 45 -1.05 -5.34 -18.73
CA GLU A 45 -0.39 -4.07 -19.04
C GLU A 45 -1.26 -3.19 -19.96
N CYS A 46 -2.26 -3.76 -20.61
CA CYS A 46 -3.17 -3.06 -21.54
C CYS A 46 -4.34 -2.38 -20.83
N ASP A 47 -4.61 -2.74 -19.56
CA ASP A 47 -5.66 -2.10 -18.77
C ASP A 47 -5.21 -0.69 -18.38
N ILE A 48 -6.11 0.29 -18.51
CA ILE A 48 -5.87 1.66 -18.09
C ILE A 48 -5.60 1.78 -16.60
N MET A 49 -6.12 0.84 -15.80
CA MET A 49 -5.90 0.80 -14.35
C MET A 49 -4.44 0.51 -14.00
N TYR A 50 -3.72 -0.24 -14.83
CA TYR A 50 -2.33 -0.64 -14.60
C TYR A 50 -1.38 0.56 -14.43
N PRO A 51 -1.23 1.46 -15.42
CA PRO A 51 -0.41 2.66 -15.26
C PRO A 51 -0.98 3.63 -14.20
N LEU A 52 -2.30 3.74 -14.06
CA LEU A 52 -2.92 4.63 -13.06
C LEU A 52 -2.56 4.25 -11.63
N HIS A 53 -2.62 2.97 -11.29
CA HIS A 53 -2.19 2.48 -9.99
C HIS A 53 -0.75 2.85 -9.68
N ARG A 54 0.15 2.67 -10.66
CA ARG A 54 1.57 2.96 -10.50
C ARG A 54 1.86 4.43 -10.28
N LEU A 55 1.17 5.29 -11.01
CA LEU A 55 1.27 6.74 -10.82
C LEU A 55 0.86 7.14 -9.40
N VAL A 56 -0.20 6.54 -8.85
CA VAL A 56 -0.64 6.84 -7.49
C VAL A 56 0.34 6.31 -6.44
N ILE A 57 0.81 5.07 -6.60
CA ILE A 57 1.78 4.46 -5.66
C ILE A 57 3.05 5.31 -5.56
N THR A 58 3.56 5.75 -6.70
CA THR A 58 4.78 6.58 -6.78
C THR A 58 4.53 8.07 -6.51
N GLY A 59 3.28 8.49 -6.32
CA GLY A 59 2.90 9.90 -6.13
C GLY A 59 3.12 10.79 -7.36
N LYS A 60 3.22 10.19 -8.55
CA LYS A 60 3.40 10.88 -9.84
C LYS A 60 2.08 11.09 -10.59
N ASP A 61 0.93 10.95 -9.94
CA ASP A 61 -0.41 11.10 -10.50
C ASP A 61 -0.83 12.56 -10.76
N THR A 62 0.04 13.32 -11.42
CA THR A 62 -0.16 14.73 -11.80
C THR A 62 -0.84 14.85 -13.15
N SER A 63 -1.55 15.96 -13.40
CA SER A 63 -2.22 16.18 -14.69
C SER A 63 -1.27 16.11 -15.92
N PRO A 64 -0.03 16.64 -15.88
CA PRO A 64 0.93 16.47 -16.97
C PRO A 64 1.25 14.99 -17.25
N ASN A 65 1.55 14.21 -16.22
CA ASN A 65 1.89 12.79 -16.36
C ASN A 65 0.70 11.96 -16.87
N LEU A 66 -0.52 12.29 -16.42
CA LEU A 66 -1.74 11.67 -16.95
C LEU A 66 -1.91 11.96 -18.45
N ARG A 67 -1.64 13.19 -18.90
CA ARG A 67 -1.73 13.54 -20.32
C ARG A 67 -0.65 12.86 -21.16
N LEU A 68 0.56 12.67 -20.61
CA LEU A 68 1.63 11.94 -21.28
C LEU A 68 1.24 10.49 -21.56
N LEU A 69 0.63 9.79 -20.59
CA LEU A 69 0.34 8.37 -20.72
C LEU A 69 -1.03 8.06 -21.37
N PHE A 70 -2.01 8.96 -21.25
CA PHE A 70 -3.38 8.73 -21.73
C PHE A 70 -3.82 9.68 -22.85
N GLY A 71 -2.99 10.66 -23.19
CA GLY A 71 -3.26 11.64 -24.23
C GLY A 71 -3.96 12.91 -23.73
N PRO A 72 -3.91 14.01 -24.50
CA PRO A 72 -4.35 15.34 -24.06
C PRO A 72 -5.87 15.49 -23.96
N ALA A 73 -6.62 14.70 -24.72
CA ALA A 73 -8.08 14.77 -24.80
C ALA A 73 -8.79 13.69 -23.95
N ALA A 74 -8.02 12.85 -23.25
CA ALA A 74 -8.55 11.77 -22.44
C ALA A 74 -9.08 12.29 -21.10
N ASP A 75 -10.32 11.91 -20.78
CA ASP A 75 -10.91 12.09 -19.46
C ASP A 75 -10.75 10.80 -18.67
N VAL A 76 -9.73 10.77 -17.82
CA VAL A 76 -9.42 9.66 -16.92
C VAL A 76 -9.82 9.96 -15.48
N THR A 77 -10.67 10.96 -15.24
CA THR A 77 -11.00 11.43 -13.88
C THR A 77 -11.60 10.32 -13.01
N GLU A 78 -12.59 9.60 -13.54
CA GLU A 78 -13.25 8.50 -12.84
C GLU A 78 -12.30 7.30 -12.57
N PRO A 79 -11.60 6.73 -13.57
CA PRO A 79 -10.65 5.64 -13.30
C PRO A 79 -9.46 6.09 -12.44
N HIS A 80 -9.01 7.34 -12.54
CA HIS A 80 -7.97 7.90 -11.66
C HIS A 80 -8.46 7.98 -10.21
N ALA A 81 -9.68 8.46 -9.97
CA ALA A 81 -10.27 8.49 -8.63
C ALA A 81 -10.40 7.06 -8.06
N ARG A 82 -10.84 6.10 -8.87
CA ARG A 82 -10.90 4.68 -8.48
C ARG A 82 -9.52 4.12 -8.15
N ALA A 83 -8.51 4.41 -8.97
CA ALA A 83 -7.13 3.97 -8.73
C ALA A 83 -6.59 4.54 -7.40
N ARG A 84 -6.84 5.83 -7.14
CA ARG A 84 -6.48 6.50 -5.88
C ARG A 84 -7.10 5.78 -4.69
N GLN A 85 -8.39 5.52 -4.75
CA GLN A 85 -9.12 4.82 -3.69
C GLN A 85 -8.55 3.42 -3.44
N THR A 86 -8.36 2.62 -4.49
CA THR A 86 -7.80 1.25 -4.38
C THR A 86 -6.43 1.24 -3.71
N VAL A 87 -5.53 2.11 -4.17
CA VAL A 87 -4.15 2.18 -3.66
C VAL A 87 -4.10 2.69 -2.22
N LEU A 88 -4.89 3.71 -1.89
CA LEU A 88 -4.88 4.31 -0.55
C LEU A 88 -5.58 3.44 0.51
N LEU A 89 -6.61 2.67 0.12
CA LEU A 89 -7.21 1.66 1.01
C LEU A 89 -6.24 0.51 1.27
N ASN A 90 -5.49 0.09 0.26
CA ASN A 90 -4.58 -1.04 0.32
C ASN A 90 -3.13 -0.59 0.57
N ALA A 91 -2.92 0.18 1.64
CA ALA A 91 -1.65 0.84 2.02
C ALA A 91 -0.41 -0.07 2.14
N ARG A 92 -0.54 -1.38 1.88
CA ARG A 92 0.55 -2.36 1.83
C ARG A 92 1.03 -2.70 0.41
N GLY A 93 0.52 -2.09 -0.66
CA GLY A 93 1.03 -2.21 -2.03
C GLY A 93 0.90 -3.59 -2.70
N GLY A 94 0.86 -4.68 -1.92
CA GLY A 94 1.00 -6.07 -2.38
C GLY A 94 -0.25 -6.70 -2.97
N LEU A 95 -1.17 -5.92 -3.52
CA LEU A 95 -2.37 -6.46 -4.20
C LEU A 95 -2.76 -5.66 -5.46
N VAL A 96 -1.93 -4.70 -5.87
CA VAL A 96 -2.27 -3.79 -6.96
C VAL A 96 -1.67 -4.25 -8.29
N ASP A 97 -0.45 -4.79 -8.24
CA ASP A 97 0.29 -5.34 -9.37
C ASP A 97 1.54 -6.11 -8.83
N ASP A 98 1.92 -7.22 -9.45
CA ASP A 98 2.96 -8.15 -8.97
C ASP A 98 4.37 -7.51 -8.95
N GLU A 99 4.59 -6.48 -9.76
CA GLU A 99 5.87 -5.77 -9.81
C GLU A 99 5.85 -4.40 -9.11
N ALA A 100 4.76 -4.04 -8.41
CA ALA A 100 4.62 -2.75 -7.73
C ALA A 100 5.76 -2.49 -6.75
N PRO A 101 6.45 -1.33 -6.83
CA PRO A 101 7.46 -1.03 -5.83
C PRO A 101 6.76 -0.95 -4.48
N TYR A 102 7.36 -1.59 -3.47
CA TYR A 102 6.87 -1.58 -2.11
C TYR A 102 7.14 -0.22 -1.46
N ILE A 103 6.41 0.79 -1.93
CA ILE A 103 6.51 2.17 -1.48
C ILE A 103 5.18 2.50 -0.79
N ALA A 104 5.28 3.17 0.38
CA ALA A 104 4.10 3.71 1.02
C ALA A 104 3.42 4.68 0.04
N PRO A 105 2.14 4.46 -0.34
CA PRO A 105 1.49 5.32 -1.30
C PRO A 105 1.47 6.77 -0.81
N ARG A 106 1.38 7.72 -1.75
CA ARG A 106 1.36 9.14 -1.38
C ARG A 106 0.31 9.43 -0.33
N GLN A 107 0.51 10.50 0.44
CA GLN A 107 -0.50 10.91 1.41
C GLN A 107 -1.83 11.22 0.73
N ALA A 108 -2.90 10.67 1.29
CA ALA A 108 -4.26 11.01 0.89
C ALA A 108 -4.53 12.49 1.21
N SER A 109 -5.16 13.21 0.28
CA SER A 109 -5.71 14.53 0.54
C SER A 109 -6.84 14.46 1.57
N ARG A 110 -7.19 15.59 2.19
CA ARG A 110 -8.24 15.63 3.23
C ARG A 110 -9.58 15.04 2.75
N ALA A 111 -10.01 15.36 1.54
CA ALA A 111 -11.23 14.82 0.96
C ALA A 111 -11.17 13.30 0.75
N GLU A 112 -10.02 12.78 0.30
CA GLU A 112 -9.80 11.33 0.19
C GLU A 112 -9.77 10.67 1.56
N GLN A 113 -9.13 11.27 2.55
CA GLN A 113 -9.07 10.72 3.90
C GLN A 113 -10.46 10.56 4.51
N ASP A 114 -11.34 11.55 4.31
CA ASP A 114 -12.72 11.47 4.80
C ASP A 114 -13.51 10.36 4.08
N GLU A 115 -13.32 10.20 2.77
CA GLU A 115 -13.93 9.10 2.01
C GLU A 115 -13.40 7.73 2.44
N LEU A 116 -12.09 7.58 2.58
CA LEU A 116 -11.45 6.36 3.07
C LEU A 116 -11.96 6.01 4.47
N ARG A 117 -12.11 7.01 5.36
CA ARG A 117 -12.67 6.81 6.69
C ARG A 117 -14.10 6.29 6.63
N ARG A 118 -14.96 6.88 5.77
CA ARG A 118 -16.33 6.40 5.56
C ARG A 118 -16.38 4.95 5.10
N GLN A 119 -15.53 4.58 4.14
CA GLN A 119 -15.50 3.23 3.60
C GLN A 119 -14.95 2.19 4.59
N LEU A 120 -13.91 2.55 5.35
CA LEU A 120 -13.39 1.70 6.40
C LEU A 120 -14.40 1.53 7.54
N GLN A 121 -15.12 2.59 7.89
CA GLN A 121 -16.20 2.53 8.87
C GLN A 121 -17.34 1.63 8.38
N PHE A 122 -17.81 1.83 7.15
CA PHE A 122 -18.81 0.96 6.53
C PHE A 122 -18.35 -0.50 6.50
N GLY A 123 -17.09 -0.77 6.12
CA GLY A 123 -16.54 -2.12 6.10
C GLY A 123 -16.48 -2.77 7.48
N ARG A 124 -16.21 -1.99 8.54
CA ARG A 124 -16.26 -2.46 9.94
C ARG A 124 -17.69 -2.77 10.37
N GLU A 125 -18.63 -1.87 10.08
CA GLU A 125 -20.05 -2.06 10.38
C GLU A 125 -20.61 -3.26 9.64
N TYR A 126 -20.34 -3.37 8.33
CA TYR A 126 -20.76 -4.51 7.50
C TYR A 126 -20.16 -5.83 7.98
N ARG A 127 -18.87 -5.87 8.32
CA ARG A 127 -18.26 -7.06 8.94
C ARG A 127 -18.88 -7.40 10.30
N GLY A 128 -19.29 -6.38 11.06
CA GLY A 128 -20.04 -6.53 12.31
C GLY A 128 -21.49 -6.99 12.13
N MET A 129 -22.09 -6.73 10.96
CA MET A 129 -23.42 -7.20 10.55
C MET A 129 -23.41 -8.61 9.94
N LEU A 130 -22.22 -9.15 9.62
CA LEU A 130 -22.05 -10.50 9.06
C LEU A 130 -22.00 -11.70 10.06
N PRO A 131 -22.26 -11.62 11.39
CA PRO A 131 -22.54 -12.81 12.16
C PRO A 131 -23.99 -13.21 11.88
N HIS A 132 -24.19 -14.13 10.92
CA HIS A 132 -25.26 -15.17 10.86
C HIS A 132 -25.47 -15.81 9.47
N CYS A 133 -24.81 -15.35 8.39
CA CYS A 133 -25.00 -15.96 7.04
C CYS A 133 -23.96 -17.01 6.63
N PHE A 134 -22.78 -17.05 7.26
CA PHE A 134 -21.77 -18.08 7.03
C PHE A 134 -21.42 -18.67 8.40
N GLY A 135 -21.83 -19.92 8.65
CA GLY A 135 -21.80 -20.61 9.95
C GLY A 135 -20.42 -20.82 10.58
N GLY A 136 -19.72 -19.74 10.91
CA GLY A 136 -18.59 -19.74 11.82
C GLY A 136 -19.13 -19.49 13.22
N THR A 137 -19.33 -20.56 13.99
CA THR A 137 -19.47 -20.47 15.44
C THR A 137 -18.23 -19.77 16.00
N ARG A 138 -18.34 -18.48 16.33
CA ARG A 138 -17.38 -17.86 17.22
C ARG A 138 -17.63 -18.47 18.60
N ASP A 139 -16.77 -19.42 18.97
CA ASP A 139 -16.65 -19.87 20.35
C ASP A 139 -16.34 -18.65 21.24
N VAL A 140 -17.38 -18.17 21.90
CA VAL A 140 -17.36 -17.11 22.93
C VAL A 140 -16.56 -17.56 24.18
N ALA A 141 -16.02 -18.79 24.17
CA ALA A 141 -15.26 -19.37 25.28
C ALA A 141 -13.78 -18.96 25.35
N SER A 142 -13.21 -18.33 24.31
CA SER A 142 -11.77 -18.01 24.30
C SER A 142 -11.40 -16.66 24.93
N GLU A 143 -12.37 -15.77 25.15
CA GLU A 143 -12.11 -14.41 25.67
C GLU A 143 -11.94 -14.38 27.20
N LYS A 144 -12.52 -15.34 27.93
CA LYS A 144 -12.33 -15.48 29.39
C LYS A 144 -10.97 -16.01 29.83
N LYS A 145 -10.13 -16.52 28.92
CA LYS A 145 -8.80 -17.07 29.28
C LYS A 145 -7.67 -16.03 29.24
N ARG A 146 -7.86 -14.86 28.64
CA ARG A 146 -6.82 -13.81 28.58
C ARG A 146 -6.82 -12.91 29.82
N ASP A 147 -7.97 -12.71 30.44
CA ASP A 147 -8.04 -11.90 31.67
C ASP A 147 -7.53 -12.67 32.91
N ALA A 148 -7.58 -14.01 32.91
CA ALA A 148 -7.04 -14.82 34.00
C ALA A 148 -5.49 -14.91 34.00
N VAL A 149 -4.82 -14.62 32.87
CA VAL A 149 -3.35 -14.69 32.79
C VAL A 149 -2.68 -13.40 33.25
N VAL A 150 -3.37 -12.25 33.15
CA VAL A 150 -2.84 -10.95 33.60
C VAL A 150 -2.82 -10.83 35.13
N GLU A 151 -3.72 -11.53 35.83
CA GLU A 151 -3.80 -11.48 37.30
C GLU A 151 -2.75 -12.35 38.01
N ILE A 152 -2.17 -13.36 37.34
CA ILE A 152 -1.09 -14.20 37.91
C ILE A 152 0.30 -13.61 37.63
N GLY A 153 0.48 -12.88 36.52
CA GLY A 153 1.76 -12.25 36.16
C GLY A 153 2.16 -11.04 37.00
N THR A 154 1.20 -10.41 37.70
CA THR A 154 1.43 -9.19 38.47
C THR A 154 1.88 -9.41 39.92
N ARG A 155 1.78 -10.64 40.46
CA ARG A 155 2.27 -10.97 41.82
C ARG A 155 3.74 -11.36 41.91
N ASN A 156 4.37 -11.79 40.82
CA ASN A 156 5.73 -12.36 40.89
C ASN A 156 6.87 -11.34 40.76
N ASN A 157 6.59 -10.08 40.40
CA ASN A 157 7.62 -9.04 40.23
C ASN A 157 7.84 -8.14 41.46
N ALA A 158 7.07 -8.32 42.55
CA ALA A 158 7.20 -7.51 43.76
C ALA A 158 8.25 -8.03 44.78
N SER A 159 8.76 -9.27 44.62
CA SER A 159 9.60 -9.90 45.66
C SER A 159 11.10 -10.03 45.33
N LYS A 160 11.59 -9.48 44.22
CA LYS A 160 13.01 -9.62 43.81
C LYS A 160 13.85 -8.34 43.91
N ARG A 161 13.31 -7.28 44.52
CA ARG A 161 14.09 -6.13 44.98
C ARG A 161 14.29 -6.27 46.48
N LEU A 162 15.38 -6.92 46.90
CA LEU A 162 16.07 -6.76 48.20
C LEU A 162 17.13 -7.87 48.35
N ARG A 163 18.39 -7.49 48.14
CA ARG A 163 19.70 -8.15 48.40
C ARG A 163 20.61 -7.82 47.21
N GLY A 164 21.57 -6.88 47.25
CA GLY A 164 22.32 -6.30 48.35
C GLY A 164 23.67 -7.01 48.51
N HIS A 165 24.74 -6.32 48.07
CA HIS A 165 26.17 -6.46 48.43
C HIS A 165 26.95 -7.68 47.88
N ASP A 166 27.93 -7.46 46.99
CA ASP A 166 29.40 -7.28 47.20
C ASP A 166 30.12 -8.65 47.21
N THR A 167 31.32 -8.93 46.67
CA THR A 167 32.55 -8.19 46.30
C THR A 167 33.38 -9.08 45.34
N GLY A 168 34.30 -8.49 44.56
CA GLY A 168 35.51 -9.18 44.08
C GLY A 168 35.81 -8.93 42.60
N SER A 169 36.62 -7.91 42.27
CA SER A 169 38.11 -7.98 42.18
C SER A 169 38.60 -8.74 40.94
N GLY A 170 39.15 -8.00 39.97
CA GLY A 170 39.98 -8.56 38.91
C GLY A 170 40.08 -7.71 37.63
N TYR A 171 40.70 -6.53 37.70
CA TYR A 171 41.40 -5.95 36.53
C TYR A 171 42.63 -6.84 36.20
N PRO A 172 43.22 -6.83 34.97
CA PRO A 172 43.38 -5.62 34.16
C PRO A 172 43.21 -5.75 32.62
N SER A 173 42.87 -4.65 31.95
CA SER A 173 43.32 -4.31 30.58
C SER A 173 44.80 -3.88 30.62
N PRO A 174 45.54 -3.62 29.52
CA PRO A 174 45.21 -3.56 28.08
C PRO A 174 46.24 -4.41 27.27
N GLU A 175 46.42 -4.39 25.94
CA GLU A 175 46.95 -3.33 25.09
C GLU A 175 47.55 -3.99 23.79
N TRP A 176 47.48 -3.31 22.63
CA TRP A 176 48.28 -3.47 21.39
C TRP A 176 48.08 -4.60 20.35
N MET A 177 48.35 -4.17 19.10
CA MET A 177 48.48 -4.83 17.78
C MET A 177 47.17 -4.83 16.96
N ASP A 178 46.94 -4.00 15.93
CA ASP A 178 47.80 -3.30 14.95
C ASP A 178 48.95 -4.14 14.39
N THR A 179 48.71 -4.76 13.23
CA THR A 179 49.67 -4.78 12.12
C THR A 179 48.91 -4.95 10.81
N SER A 180 49.21 -4.02 9.91
CA SER A 180 48.94 -4.02 8.48
C SER A 180 49.57 -5.23 7.76
N GLU A 181 48.91 -5.73 6.71
CA GLU A 181 49.37 -5.75 5.32
C GLU A 181 48.25 -6.29 4.40
#